data_AF-A0AAD1ANE3-F1
#
_entry.id   AF-A0AAD1ANE3-F1
#
_cell.length_a   1.000
_cell.length_b   1.000
_cell.length_c   1.000
_cell.angle_alpha   90.00
_cell.angle_beta   90.00
_cell.angle_gamma   90.00
#
_symmetry.space_group_name_H-M   'P 1'
#
loop_
_entity.id
_entity.type
_entity.pdbx_description
1 polymer ?
#
loop_
_entity_poly.entity_id
_entity_poly.type
_entity_poly.pdbx_seq_one_letter_code
_entity_poly.pdbx_strand_id
1 'polypeptide(L)'
;MNIHEQFKGGFTRGSGIRTEEILHDDRVMDEHKLHFLMYDANLYPCPNLSTWKPKARQSVIDFVKERVSKVNADVWVDDVQVKTYEVEK
;
A
#
# COMPACT_ATOMS: atom_id res chain seq x y z
N MET A 1 -12.69 -11.26 -10.28
CA MET A 1 -12.31 -9.83 -10.38
C MET A 1 -10.80 -9.78 -10.24
N ASN A 2 -10.09 -9.09 -11.13
CA ASN A 2 -8.64 -8.91 -11.03
C ASN A 2 -8.29 -8.22 -9.70
N ILE A 3 -7.23 -8.64 -9.01
CA ILE A 3 -6.78 -8.03 -7.75
C ILE A 3 -6.51 -6.53 -7.92
N HIS A 4 -6.00 -6.10 -9.08
CA HIS A 4 -5.77 -4.67 -9.36
C HIS A 4 -7.08 -3.88 -9.42
N GLU A 5 -8.14 -4.45 -9.99
CA GLU A 5 -9.46 -3.80 -10.02
C GLU A 5 -10.10 -3.79 -8.63
N GLN A 6 -9.83 -4.79 -7.78
CA GLN A 6 -10.27 -4.81 -6.38
C GLN A 6 -9.67 -3.65 -5.57
N PHE A 7 -8.41 -3.28 -5.84
CA PHE A 7 -7.68 -2.27 -5.08
C PHE A 7 -7.44 -0.97 -5.84
N LYS A 8 -8.10 -0.76 -6.98
CA LYS A 8 -7.92 0.41 -7.85
C LYS A 8 -8.10 1.75 -7.15
N GLY A 9 -9.01 1.81 -6.18
CA GLY A 9 -9.27 3.00 -5.37
C GLY A 9 -8.24 3.27 -4.27
N GLY A 10 -7.31 2.35 -4.02
CA GLY A 10 -6.35 2.47 -2.91
C GLY A 10 -7.01 2.47 -1.54
N PHE A 11 -6.39 3.18 -0.60
CA PHE A 11 -6.89 3.33 0.76
C PHE A 11 -6.69 4.74 1.28
N THR A 12 -7.68 5.23 2.03
CA THR A 12 -7.56 6.45 2.83
C THR A 12 -7.34 6.07 4.29
N ARG A 13 -6.31 6.63 4.91
CA ARG A 13 -5.97 6.44 6.33
C ARG A 13 -5.96 7.79 7.05
N GLY A 14 -6.58 7.87 8.22
CA GLY A 14 -6.62 9.10 9.02
C GLY A 14 -7.85 9.97 8.72
N SER A 15 -7.80 11.22 9.17
CA SER A 15 -8.90 12.17 8.98
C SER A 15 -8.42 13.63 8.95
N GLY A 16 -9.15 14.47 8.22
CA GLY A 16 -8.84 15.89 8.06
C GLY A 16 -7.45 16.12 7.47
N ILE A 17 -6.68 17.02 8.08
CA ILE A 17 -5.33 17.36 7.61
C ILE A 17 -4.30 16.24 7.83
N ARG A 18 -4.65 15.18 8.57
CA ARG A 18 -3.77 14.03 8.85
C ARG A 18 -4.10 12.84 7.96
N THR A 19 -4.94 13.06 6.94
CA THR A 19 -5.25 12.02 5.98
C THR A 19 -4.01 11.71 5.14
N GLU A 20 -3.76 10.42 4.98
CA GLU A 20 -2.78 9.83 4.07
C GLU A 20 -3.56 9.01 3.03
N GLU A 21 -3.24 9.21 1.76
CA GLU A 21 -3.80 8.46 0.65
C GLU A 21 -2.76 7.43 0.16
N ILE A 22 -3.18 6.17 0.08
CA ILE A 22 -2.35 5.02 -0.27
C ILE A 22 -2.88 4.49 -1.60
N LEU A 23 -2.39 5.05 -2.70
CA LEU A 23 -2.98 4.86 -4.03
C LEU A 23 -2.32 3.70 -4.77
N HIS A 24 -3.13 2.88 -5.43
CA HIS A 24 -2.63 1.77 -6.24
C HIS A 24 -1.86 2.27 -7.46
N ASP A 25 -0.65 1.75 -7.68
CA ASP A 25 0.21 2.06 -8.82
C ASP A 25 -0.12 1.14 -9.99
N ASP A 26 -0.92 1.65 -10.93
CA ASP A 26 -1.33 0.94 -12.15
C ASP A 26 -0.23 0.81 -13.21
N ARG A 27 0.95 1.40 -12.98
CA ARG A 27 2.12 1.23 -13.85
C ARG A 27 2.85 -0.09 -13.57
N VAL A 28 2.63 -0.68 -12.39
CA VAL A 28 3.24 -1.94 -11.94
C VAL A 28 2.15 -2.98 -11.77
N MET A 29 1.69 -3.55 -12.89
CA MET A 29 0.69 -4.62 -12.89
C MET A 29 1.31 -5.96 -13.24
N ASP A 30 1.51 -6.78 -12.22
CA ASP A 30 1.86 -8.20 -12.33
C ASP A 30 0.77 -9.00 -11.62
N GLU A 31 0.43 -10.19 -12.13
CA GLU A 31 -0.65 -11.05 -11.64
C GLU A 31 -0.59 -11.31 -10.13
N HIS A 32 0.61 -11.28 -9.54
CA HIS A 32 0.82 -11.54 -8.12
C HIS A 32 1.36 -10.34 -7.35
N LYS A 33 1.33 -9.13 -7.89
CA LYS A 33 1.88 -7.94 -7.23
C LYS A 33 0.85 -6.84 -7.06
N LEU A 34 0.82 -6.24 -5.87
CA LEU A 34 0.13 -4.97 -5.62
C LEU A 34 1.16 -3.95 -5.16
N HIS A 35 1.21 -2.81 -5.83
CA HIS A 35 2.08 -1.71 -5.45
C HIS A 35 1.21 -0.50 -5.13
N PHE A 36 1.48 0.14 -4.01
CA PHE A 36 0.84 1.37 -3.58
C PHE A 36 1.87 2.49 -3.38
N LEU A 37 1.43 3.73 -3.55
CA LEU A 37 2.22 4.93 -3.36
C LEU A 37 1.59 5.82 -2.29
N MET A 38 2.42 6.43 -1.45
CA MET A 38 1.97 7.31 -0.37
C MET A 38 1.81 8.75 -0.84
N TYR A 39 0.66 9.34 -0.52
CA TYR A 39 0.35 10.74 -0.73
C TYR A 39 -0.25 11.37 0.54
N ASP A 40 -0.15 12.69 0.64
CA ASP A 40 -0.89 13.45 1.65
C ASP A 40 -2.36 13.69 1.25
N ALA A 41 -3.11 14.34 2.13
CA ALA A 41 -4.53 14.67 1.91
C ALA A 41 -4.80 15.54 0.66
N ASN A 42 -3.78 16.22 0.11
CA ASN A 42 -3.87 17.06 -1.07
C ASN A 42 -3.27 16.38 -2.32
N LEU A 43 -2.99 15.07 -2.24
CA LEU A 43 -2.37 14.27 -3.30
C LEU A 43 -0.94 14.71 -3.67
N TYR A 44 -0.21 15.32 -2.73
CA TYR A 44 1.23 15.49 -2.89
C TYR A 44 1.96 14.21 -2.50
N PRO A 45 2.96 13.77 -3.29
CA PRO A 45 3.71 12.56 -2.98
C PRO A 45 4.48 12.74 -1.68
N CYS A 46 4.35 11.76 -0.80
CA CYS A 46 5.15 11.70 0.42
C CYS A 46 6.59 11.27 0.10
N PRO A 47 7.57 11.55 0.98
CA PRO A 47 8.84 10.84 0.95
C PRO A 47 8.60 9.33 1.05
N ASN A 48 9.47 8.54 0.41
CA ASN A 48 9.42 7.08 0.48
C ASN A 48 9.19 6.57 1.90
N LEU A 49 8.26 5.63 2.08
CA LEU A 49 7.92 5.06 3.37
C LEU A 49 9.14 4.54 4.16
N SER A 50 10.19 4.05 3.50
CA SER A 50 11.43 3.61 4.18
C SER A 50 12.12 4.71 5.00
N THR A 51 11.98 5.98 4.60
CA THR A 51 12.62 7.13 5.26
C THR A 51 11.84 7.66 6.45
N TRP A 52 10.63 7.14 6.69
CA TRP A 52 9.77 7.59 7.78
C TRP A 52 10.28 7.11 9.13
N LYS A 53 9.86 7.79 10.20
CA LYS A 53 10.14 7.34 11.57
C LYS A 53 9.59 5.91 11.78
N PRO A 54 10.33 5.01 12.45
CA PRO A 54 9.95 3.59 12.55
C PRO A 54 8.50 3.34 13.01
N LYS A 55 8.02 4.09 14.00
CA LYS A 55 6.64 3.98 14.51
C LYS A 55 5.58 4.39 13.47
N ALA A 56 5.83 5.45 12.71
CA ALA A 56 4.92 5.92 11.68
C ALA A 56 4.89 4.91 10.51
N ARG A 57 6.07 4.48 10.07
CA ARG A 57 6.23 3.42 9.06
C ARG A 57 5.48 2.15 9.42
N GLN A 58 5.69 1.63 10.63
CA GLN A 58 5.03 0.40 11.07
C GLN A 58 3.50 0.53 11.08
N SER A 59 2.98 1.71 11.48
CA SER A 59 1.54 1.92 11.48
C SER A 59 0.90 1.90 10.09
N VAL A 60 1.63 2.33 9.05
CA VAL A 60 1.18 2.20 7.65
C VAL A 60 1.24 0.73 7.21
N ILE A 61 2.34 0.04 7.51
CA ILE A 61 2.52 -1.39 7.19
C ILE A 61 1.38 -2.22 7.79
N ASP A 62 1.09 -2.05 9.08
CA ASP A 62 0.05 -2.80 9.77
C ASP A 62 -1.34 -2.56 9.16
N PHE A 63 -1.65 -1.29 8.85
CA PHE A 63 -2.90 -0.90 8.20
C PHE A 63 -3.07 -1.55 6.82
N VAL A 64 -2.05 -1.47 5.96
CA VAL A 64 -2.11 -2.06 4.63
C VAL A 64 -2.19 -3.58 4.72
N LYS A 65 -1.38 -4.20 5.59
CA LYS A 65 -1.36 -5.65 5.81
C LYS A 65 -2.72 -6.20 6.23
N GLU A 66 -3.45 -5.48 7.08
CA GLU A 66 -4.82 -5.84 7.47
C GLU A 66 -5.76 -5.84 6.26
N ARG A 67 -5.71 -4.79 5.42
CA ARG A 67 -6.59 -4.61 4.24
C ARG A 67 -6.32 -5.63 3.13
N VAL A 68 -5.07 -6.05 2.97
CA VAL A 68 -4.66 -7.04 1.96
C VAL A 68 -4.55 -8.47 2.53
N SER A 69 -4.98 -8.69 3.77
CA SER A 69 -4.79 -9.97 4.48
C SER A 69 -5.30 -11.19 3.69
N LYS A 70 -6.45 -11.04 3.02
CA LYS A 70 -7.14 -12.12 2.30
C LYS A 70 -6.63 -12.40 0.88
N VAL A 71 -5.72 -11.58 0.34
CA VAL A 71 -5.22 -11.75 -1.02
C VAL A 71 -3.82 -12.34 -1.02
N ASN A 72 -3.57 -13.39 -1.80
CA ASN A 72 -2.22 -13.92 -1.97
C ASN A 72 -1.50 -13.10 -3.04
N ALA A 73 -0.76 -12.07 -2.62
CA ALA A 73 -0.01 -11.18 -3.49
C ALA A 73 1.24 -10.66 -2.75
N ASP A 74 2.26 -10.33 -3.52
CA ASP A 74 3.39 -9.53 -3.11
C ASP A 74 2.95 -8.05 -3.04
N VAL A 75 2.96 -7.47 -1.84
CA VAL A 75 2.39 -6.15 -1.58
C VAL A 75 3.48 -5.19 -1.16
N TRP A 76 3.58 -4.08 -1.90
CA TRP A 76 4.55 -3.02 -1.69
C TRP A 76 3.85 -1.68 -1.43
N VAL A 77 4.45 -0.87 -0.55
CA VAL A 77 4.08 0.52 -0.35
C VAL A 77 5.36 1.35 -0.50
N ASP A 78 5.39 2.22 -1.51
CA ASP A 78 6.60 2.87 -2.00
C ASP A 78 7.74 1.84 -2.24
N ASP A 79 8.79 1.89 -1.43
CA ASP A 79 9.96 1.02 -1.48
C ASP A 79 9.98 -0.06 -0.38
N VAL A 80 8.88 -0.22 0.36
CA VAL A 80 8.77 -1.16 1.47
C VAL A 80 7.84 -2.31 1.12
N GLN A 81 8.33 -3.55 1.27
CA GLN A 81 7.52 -4.76 1.15
C GLN A 81 6.71 -4.99 2.44
N VAL A 82 5.39 -5.15 2.30
CA VAL A 82 4.42 -5.31 3.39
C VAL A 82 3.99 -6.78 3.54
N LYS A 83 3.84 -7.48 2.42
CA LYS A 83 3.44 -8.89 2.36
C LYS A 83 4.16 -9.56 1.19
N THR A 84 4.57 -10.80 1.36
CA THR A 84 5.19 -11.59 0.30
C THR A 84 4.16 -12.56 -0.26
N TYR A 85 4.19 -12.78 -1.57
CA TYR A 85 3.43 -13.84 -2.22
C TYR A 85 3.88 -15.22 -1.73
N GLU A 86 2.94 -16.08 -1.39
CA GLU A 86 3.21 -17.45 -0.95
C GLU A 86 2.95 -18.42 -2.12
N VAL A 87 3.99 -19.11 -2.59
CA VAL A 87 3.85 -20.19 -3.58
C VAL A 87 3.37 -21.44 -2.85
N GLU A 88 2.22 -22.00 -3.24
CA GLU A 88 1.77 -23.30 -2.74
C GLU A 88 2.82 -24.37 -3.10
N LYS A 89 3.27 -25.13 -2.10
CA LYS A 89 4.31 -26.16 -2.23
C LYS A 89 3.76 -27.46 -2.78
#